data_AF-L0F9J2-F1
#
_entry.id   AF-L0F9J2-F1
#
_cell.length_a   1.000
_cell.length_b   1.000
_cell.length_c   1.000
_cell.angle_alpha   90.00
_cell.angle_beta   90.00
_cell.angle_gamma   90.00
#
_symmetry.space_group_name_H-M   'P 1'
#
loop_
_entity.id
_entity.type
_entity.pdbx_description
1 polymer ?
#
loop_
_entity_poly.entity_id
_entity_poly.type
_entity_poly.pdbx_seq_one_letter_code
_entity_poly.pdbx_strand_id
1 'polypeptide(L)'
;MLEFAEKSCKITIDTSKCDTCKTKACADACKKYARGLLGIDDKGRASVAHRTEEEVLRLGTECLSCEFACKFHGNDAITIEVPVTGLDDYLAKRA
;
A
#
# COMPACT_ATOMS: atom_id res chain seq x y z
N MET A 1 -8.15 -5.16 -8.97
CA MET A 1 -7.00 -5.54 -8.14
C MET A 1 -5.75 -4.94 -8.76
N LEU A 2 -4.97 -4.21 -7.97
CA LEU A 2 -3.67 -3.65 -8.33
C LEU A 2 -2.63 -4.27 -7.38
N GLU A 3 -1.52 -4.74 -7.91
CA GLU A 3 -0.42 -5.31 -7.14
C GLU A 3 0.89 -4.67 -7.58
N PHE A 4 1.74 -4.34 -6.61
CA PHE A 4 3.10 -3.87 -6.86
C PHE A 4 3.98 -4.19 -5.65
N ALA A 5 5.30 -4.11 -5.84
CA ALA A 5 6.28 -4.34 -4.79
C ALA A 5 7.06 -3.06 -4.48
N GLU A 6 7.36 -2.89 -3.19
CA GLU A 6 8.47 -2.05 -2.73
C GLU A 6 9.67 -2.96 -2.44
N LYS A 7 10.74 -2.42 -1.86
CA LYS A 7 12.02 -3.14 -1.72
C LYS A 7 11.93 -4.45 -0.92
N SER A 8 11.14 -4.47 0.15
CA SER A 8 10.96 -5.63 1.03
C SER A 8 9.50 -5.98 1.29
N CYS A 9 8.54 -5.20 0.77
CA CYS A 9 7.11 -5.39 0.99
C CYS A 9 6.36 -5.60 -0.32
N LYS A 10 5.28 -6.38 -0.25
CA LYS A 10 4.29 -6.51 -1.33
C LYS A 10 3.04 -5.71 -0.96
N ILE A 11 2.50 -4.95 -1.91
CA ILE A 11 1.30 -4.16 -1.74
C ILE A 11 0.22 -4.68 -2.67
N THR A 12 -0.94 -4.98 -2.10
CA THR A 12 -2.13 -5.42 -2.83
C THR A 12 -3.27 -4.44 -2.56
N ILE A 13 -3.95 -4.01 -3.62
CA ILE A 13 -5.08 -3.07 -3.53
C ILE A 13 -6.29 -3.65 -4.25
N ASP A 14 -7.37 -3.86 -3.50
CA ASP A 14 -8.69 -4.15 -4.06
C ASP A 14 -9.32 -2.85 -4.59
N THR A 15 -8.96 -2.51 -5.83
CA THR A 15 -9.44 -1.29 -6.49
C THR A 15 -10.95 -1.24 -6.71
N SER A 16 -11.69 -2.35 -6.56
CA SER A 16 -13.16 -2.33 -6.63
C SER A 16 -13.79 -1.57 -5.45
N LYS A 17 -13.16 -1.65 -4.26
CA LYS A 17 -13.57 -0.89 -3.07
C LYS A 17 -13.27 0.61 -3.20
N CYS A 18 -12.41 1.00 -4.14
CA CYS A 18 -12.07 2.41 -4.34
C CYS A 18 -13.20 3.20 -5.00
N ASP A 19 -14.07 2.57 -5.80
CA ASP A 19 -15.10 3.28 -6.58
C ASP A 19 -16.06 4.09 -5.70
N THR A 20 -16.37 3.59 -4.50
CA THR A 20 -17.26 4.23 -3.54
C THR A 20 -16.53 4.99 -2.43
N CYS A 21 -15.18 4.92 -2.39
CA CYS A 21 -14.38 5.57 -1.36
C CYS A 21 -14.35 7.09 -1.57
N LYS A 22 -14.91 7.89 -0.67
CA LYS A 22 -14.96 9.35 -0.83
C LYS A 22 -13.71 10.07 -0.35
N THR A 23 -13.09 9.55 0.71
CA THR A 23 -11.98 10.23 1.40
C THR A 23 -10.67 10.13 0.66
N LYS A 24 -10.43 9.00 -0.03
CA LYS A 24 -9.15 8.68 -0.68
C LYS A 24 -7.95 8.88 0.27
N ALA A 25 -8.17 8.66 1.58
CA ALA A 25 -7.24 9.01 2.65
C ALA A 25 -5.86 8.36 2.50
N CYS A 26 -5.78 7.21 1.81
CA CYS A 26 -4.51 6.53 1.51
C CYS A 26 -3.55 7.37 0.67
N ALA A 27 -4.03 8.12 -0.32
CA ALA A 27 -3.18 8.97 -1.17
C ALA A 27 -2.67 10.20 -0.38
N ASP A 28 -3.54 10.84 0.39
CA ASP A 28 -3.16 11.95 1.27
C ASP A 28 -2.15 11.51 2.33
N ALA A 29 -2.36 10.34 2.94
CA ALA A 29 -1.43 9.76 3.90
C ALA A 29 -0.07 9.45 3.26
N CYS A 30 -0.04 8.83 2.07
CA CYS A 30 1.19 8.54 1.37
C CYS A 30 1.99 9.82 1.03
N LYS A 31 1.29 10.90 0.67
CA LYS A 31 1.91 12.21 0.42
C LYS A 31 2.40 12.89 1.70
N LYS A 32 1.65 12.80 2.80
CA LYS A 32 1.95 13.48 4.07
C LYS A 32 3.07 12.80 4.86
N TYR A 33 3.08 11.47 4.90
CA TYR A 33 3.96 10.67 5.77
C TYR A 33 5.10 9.98 5.01
N ALA A 34 5.06 9.98 3.68
CA ALA A 34 6.08 9.38 2.83
C ALA A 34 6.39 10.27 1.61
N ARG A 35 6.55 9.67 0.42
CA ARG A 35 6.97 10.37 -0.80
C ARG A 35 5.85 10.56 -1.82
N GLY A 36 4.60 10.29 -1.44
CA GLY A 36 3.45 10.39 -2.35
C GLY A 36 3.53 9.40 -3.52
N LEU A 37 3.97 8.17 -3.23
CA LEU A 37 4.06 7.10 -4.23
C LEU A 37 2.68 6.65 -4.71
N LEU A 38 1.71 6.60 -3.81
CA LEU A 38 0.33 6.24 -4.10
C LEU A 38 -0.46 7.50 -4.47
N GLY A 39 -0.96 7.52 -5.70
CA GLY A 39 -1.84 8.56 -6.22
C GLY A 39 -3.26 8.05 -6.45
N ILE A 40 -4.05 8.86 -7.15
CA ILE A 40 -5.41 8.54 -7.57
C ILE A 40 -5.47 8.62 -9.09
N ASP A 41 -6.00 7.58 -9.74
CA ASP A 41 -6.21 7.55 -11.19
C ASP A 41 -7.44 8.38 -11.60
N ASP A 42 -7.64 8.47 -12.92
CA ASP A 42 -8.76 9.13 -13.59
C ASP A 42 -10.14 8.56 -13.23
N LYS A 43 -10.20 7.35 -12.67
CA LYS A 43 -11.44 6.71 -12.16
C LYS A 43 -11.61 6.89 -10.66
N GLY A 44 -10.71 7.63 -10.00
CA GLY A 44 -10.74 7.82 -8.56
C GLY A 44 -10.19 6.64 -7.76
N ARG A 45 -9.44 5.72 -8.35
CA ARG A 45 -8.89 4.53 -7.67
C ARG A 45 -7.45 4.77 -7.26
N ALA A 46 -7.03 4.13 -6.16
CA ALA A 46 -5.64 4.16 -5.75
C ALA A 46 -4.75 3.55 -6.84
N SER A 47 -3.69 4.26 -7.23
CA SER A 47 -2.86 3.90 -8.37
C SER A 47 -1.42 4.40 -8.23
N VAL A 48 -0.49 3.65 -8.81
CA VAL A 48 0.93 4.05 -8.98
C VAL A 48 1.27 4.32 -10.46
N ALA A 49 0.29 4.36 -11.36
CA ALA A 49 0.49 4.47 -12.81
C ALA A 49 1.18 5.77 -13.28
N HIS A 50 1.30 6.77 -12.40
CA HIS A 50 2.06 8.00 -12.65
C HIS A 50 3.58 7.83 -12.42
N ARG A 51 4.04 6.60 -12.15
CA ARG A 51 5.43 6.21 -11.89
C ARG A 51 5.78 4.96 -12.69
N THR A 52 7.06 4.77 -12.95
CA THR A 52 7.56 3.49 -13.48
C THR A 52 7.69 2.45 -12.36
N GLU A 53 7.72 1.17 -12.71
CA GLU A 53 7.92 0.08 -11.74
C GLU A 53 9.25 0.22 -10.98
N GLU A 54 10.32 0.62 -11.68
CA GLU A 54 11.63 0.88 -11.08
C GLU A 54 11.60 2.05 -10.08
N GLU A 55 10.83 3.10 -10.38
CA GLU A 55 10.60 4.20 -9.45
C GLU A 55 9.83 3.73 -8.21
N VAL A 56 8.79 2.92 -8.38
CA VAL A 56 8.00 2.35 -7.28
C VAL A 56 8.89 1.52 -6.35
N LEU A 57 9.72 0.64 -6.92
CA LEU A 57 10.63 -0.21 -6.16
C LEU A 57 11.68 0.58 -5.37
N ARG A 58 12.12 1.75 -5.89
CA ARG A 58 13.19 2.57 -5.29
C ARG A 58 12.68 3.66 -4.35
N LEU A 59 11.52 4.25 -4.64
CA LEU A 59 10.97 5.41 -3.92
C LEU A 59 10.05 5.03 -2.76
N GLY A 60 9.59 3.79 -2.72
CA GLY A 60 8.94 3.21 -1.54
C GLY A 60 9.71 3.48 -0.26
N THR A 61 8.99 3.80 0.81
CA THR A 61 9.56 3.98 2.16
C THR A 61 8.95 3.00 3.16
N GLU A 62 8.05 2.11 2.73
CA GLU A 62 7.55 0.99 3.52
C GLU A 62 6.92 1.44 4.86
N CYS A 63 6.29 2.62 4.87
CA CYS A 63 5.82 3.31 6.08
C CYS A 63 4.45 2.85 6.60
N LEU A 64 3.75 1.98 5.86
CA LEU A 64 2.40 1.45 6.16
C LEU A 64 1.26 2.50 6.29
N SER A 65 1.56 3.79 6.13
CA SER A 65 0.57 4.87 6.35
C SER A 65 -0.64 4.78 5.42
N CYS A 66 -0.46 4.36 4.18
CA CYS A 66 -1.54 4.21 3.21
C CYS A 66 -2.50 3.05 3.58
N GLU A 67 -1.99 1.93 4.09
CA GLU A 67 -2.80 0.82 4.59
C GLU A 67 -3.64 1.25 5.79
N PHE A 68 -3.01 1.80 6.83
CA PHE A 68 -3.73 2.26 8.02
C PHE A 68 -4.75 3.36 7.71
N ALA A 69 -4.40 4.33 6.86
CA ALA A 69 -5.34 5.37 6.46
C ALA A 69 -6.50 4.81 5.64
N CYS A 70 -6.27 3.82 4.76
CA CYS A 70 -7.34 3.16 4.03
C CYS A 70 -8.27 2.38 4.96
N LYS A 71 -7.70 1.69 5.97
CA LYS A 71 -8.43 0.90 6.94
C LYS A 71 -9.31 1.74 7.87
N PHE A 72 -8.75 2.81 8.44
CA PHE A 72 -9.46 3.61 9.46
C PHE A 72 -10.26 4.78 8.89
N HIS A 73 -9.88 5.28 7.72
CA HIS A 73 -10.48 6.49 7.13
C HIS A 73 -10.93 6.30 5.68
N GLY A 74 -10.79 5.11 5.11
CA GLY A 74 -11.24 4.75 3.77
C GLY A 74 -12.13 3.51 3.78
N ASN A 75 -11.96 2.65 2.78
CA ASN A 75 -12.78 1.45 2.58
C ASN A 75 -12.01 0.14 2.82
N ASP A 76 -10.89 0.18 3.55
CA ASP A 76 -10.09 -1.01 3.90
C ASP A 76 -9.75 -1.88 2.67
N ALA A 77 -9.11 -1.24 1.69
CA ALA A 77 -8.85 -1.80 0.37
C ALA A 77 -7.38 -2.18 0.14
N ILE A 78 -6.47 -1.77 1.03
CA ILE A 78 -5.03 -1.95 0.88
C ILE A 78 -4.57 -3.00 1.88
N THR A 79 -3.71 -3.90 1.44
CA THR A 79 -2.99 -4.85 2.28
C THR A 79 -1.50 -4.78 1.94
N ILE A 80 -0.67 -4.59 2.96
CA ILE A 80 0.79 -4.57 2.83
C ILE A 80 1.36 -5.77 3.56
N GLU A 81 1.99 -6.66 2.81
CA GLU A 81 2.65 -7.84 3.32
C GLU A 81 4.14 -7.56 3.47
N VAL A 82 4.64 -7.66 4.71
CA VAL A 82 6.06 -7.47 5.06
C VAL A 82 6.65 -8.83 5.45
N PRO A 83 7.17 -9.61 4.50
CA PRO A 83 7.77 -10.91 4.81
C PRO A 83 9.02 -10.73 5.68
N VAL A 84 9.05 -11.41 6.82
CA VAL A 84 10.23 -11.48 7.69
C VAL A 84 10.82 -12.88 7.58
N THR A 85 11.93 -12.99 6.84
CA THR A 85 12.62 -14.27 6.64
C THR A 85 12.98 -14.91 7.98
N GLY A 86 12.53 -16.15 8.18
CA GLY A 86 12.80 -16.94 9.39
C GLY A 86 11.90 -16.63 10.59
N LEU A 87 10.88 -15.77 10.46
CA LEU A 87 9.93 -15.50 11.53
C LEU A 87 9.09 -16.75 11.88
N ASP A 88 8.60 -17.48 10.88
CA ASP A 88 7.80 -18.69 11.10
C ASP A 88 8.60 -19.76 11.85
N ASP A 89 9.85 -20.01 11.42
CA ASP A 89 10.77 -20.92 12.10
C ASP A 89 11.07 -20.49 13.54
N TYR A 90 11.18 -19.18 13.78
CA TYR A 90 11.40 -18.62 15.11
C TYR A 90 10.19 -18.80 16.02
N LEU A 91 8.97 -18.58 15.50
CA LEU A 91 7.73 -18.76 16.25
C LEU A 91 7.46 -20.22 16.56
N ALA A 92 7.75 -21.13 15.63
CA ALA A 92 7.59 -22.58 15.84
C ALA A 92 8.45 -23.11 17.00
N LYS A 93 9.62 -22.50 17.28
CA LYS A 93 10.47 -22.84 18.43
C LYS A 93 9.92 -22.38 19.79
N ARG A 94 8.85 -21.58 19.80
CA ARG A 94 8.26 -20.97 21.00
C ARG A 94 6.81 -21.40 21.25
N ALA A 95 6.24 -22.21 20.34
CA ALA A 95 4.95 -22.86 20.51
C ALA A 95 5.09 -24.11 21.40
#